data_AF-A0A7J4EQ08-F1
#
_entry.id   AF-A0A7J4EQ08-F1
#
_cell.length_a   1.000
_cell.length_b   1.000
_cell.length_c   1.000
_cell.angle_alpha   90.00
_cell.angle_beta   90.00
_cell.angle_gamma   90.00
#
_symmetry.space_group_name_H-M   'P 1'
#
loop_
_entity.id
_entity.type
_entity.pdbx_description
1 polymer ?
#
loop_
_entity_poly.entity_id
_entity_poly.type
_entity_poly.pdbx_seq_one_letter_code
_entity_poly.pdbx_strand_id
1 'polypeptide(L)' 'MGCIKPTYIKSIAIQLLTERGDAFGTDFEENKRLVTEHTNVRSKVIRNRIAGYITRKKKPKKRRGEVNV' A
#
# COMPACT_ATOMS: atom_id res chain seq x y z
N MET A 1 -14.98 -13.37 -13.76
CA MET A 1 -14.05 -13.73 -12.66
C MET A 1 -13.40 -12.44 -12.14
N GLY A 2 -13.68 -12.04 -10.90
CA GLY A 2 -13.25 -10.74 -10.36
C GLY A 2 -11.80 -10.71 -9.90
N CYS A 3 -11.09 -9.61 -10.16
CA CYS A 3 -9.70 -9.41 -9.74
C CYS A 3 -9.62 -9.02 -8.25
N ILE A 4 -9.71 -9.99 -7.35
CA ILE A 4 -9.56 -9.77 -5.90
C ILE A 4 -8.09 -9.96 -5.50
N LYS A 5 -7.56 -8.99 -4.74
CA LYS A 5 -6.21 -9.11 -4.17
C LYS A 5 -6.18 -10.27 -3.16
N PRO A 6 -5.23 -11.22 -3.29
CA PRO A 6 -5.04 -12.32 -2.34
C PRO A 6 -4.85 -11.83 -0.90
N THR A 7 -5.22 -12.67 0.06
CA THR A 7 -5.16 -12.36 1.49
C THR A 7 -3.74 -12.04 1.96
N TYR A 8 -2.74 -12.82 1.51
CA TYR A 8 -1.34 -12.61 1.91
C TYR A 8 -0.82 -11.20 1.56
N ILE A 9 -1.25 -10.62 0.42
CA ILE A 9 -0.87 -9.27 0.02
C ILE A 9 -1.39 -8.23 1.01
N LYS A 10 -2.64 -8.43 1.47
CA LYS A 10 -3.27 -7.53 2.44
C LYS A 10 -2.62 -7.67 3.82
N SER A 11 -2.34 -8.89 4.27
CA SER A 11 -1.71 -9.14 5.57
C SER A 11 -0.31 -8.52 5.65
N ILE A 12 0.55 -8.74 4.65
CA ILE A 12 1.89 -8.15 4.62
C ILE A 12 1.81 -6.62 4.59
N ALA A 13 0.92 -6.05 3.77
CA ALA A 13 0.75 -4.61 3.71
C ALA A 13 0.24 -4.00 5.04
N ILE A 14 -0.62 -4.72 5.77
CA ILE A 14 -1.10 -4.30 7.09
C ILE A 14 0.02 -4.41 8.12
N GLN A 15 0.79 -5.51 8.14
CA GLN A 15 1.94 -5.67 9.04
C GLN A 15 2.96 -4.54 8.87
N LEU A 16 3.36 -4.26 7.63
CA LEU A 16 4.26 -3.15 7.31
C LEU A 16 3.72 -1.79 7.81
N LEU A 17 2.41 -1.55 7.67
CA LEU A 17 1.77 -0.35 8.18
C LEU A 17 1.67 -0.31 9.71
N THR A 18 1.61 -1.46 10.38
CA THR A 18 1.59 -1.54 11.85
C THR A 18 2.99 -1.32 12.42
N GLU A 19 4.02 -1.89 11.79
CA GLU A 19 5.40 -1.80 12.28
C GLU A 19 6.06 -0.45 11.97
N ARG A 20 5.83 0.10 10.77
CA ARG A 20 6.47 1.32 10.27
C ARG A 20 5.51 2.21 9.49
N GLY A 21 4.27 2.30 9.98
CA GLY A 21 3.22 3.07 9.33
C GLY A 21 3.61 4.51 8.99
N ASP A 22 4.41 5.15 9.84
CA ASP A 22 4.84 6.54 9.69
C ASP A 22 5.77 6.77 8.49
N ALA A 23 6.60 5.79 8.15
CA ALA A 23 7.52 5.86 7.02
C ALA A 23 6.81 5.77 5.65
N PHE A 24 5.59 5.22 5.61
CA PHE A 24 4.85 5.07 4.37
C PHE A 24 4.04 6.34 4.05
N GLY A 25 4.24 6.89 2.86
CA GLY A 25 3.58 8.08 2.34
C GLY A 25 2.47 7.80 1.32
N THR A 26 2.09 8.83 0.58
CA THR A 26 1.14 8.73 -0.55
C THR A 26 1.78 8.31 -1.87
N ASP A 27 3.11 8.40 -1.96
CA ASP A 27 3.88 8.19 -3.16
C ASP A 27 4.14 6.70 -3.43
N PHE A 28 3.86 6.27 -4.66
CA PHE A 28 3.97 4.87 -5.03
C PHE A 28 5.42 4.39 -5.13
N GLU A 29 6.31 5.21 -5.68
CA GLU A 29 7.71 4.83 -5.88
C GLU A 29 8.48 4.69 -4.57
N GLU A 30 8.27 5.62 -3.65
CA GLU A 30 8.85 5.58 -2.31
C GLU A 30 8.36 4.35 -1.55
N ASN A 31 7.04 4.13 -1.52
CA ASN A 31 6.45 2.93 -0.92
C ASN A 31 6.97 1.63 -1.55
N LYS A 32 7.27 1.61 -2.86
CA LYS A 32 7.86 0.44 -3.53
C LYS A 32 9.29 0.16 -3.06
N ARG A 33 10.10 1.21 -2.86
CA ARG A 33 11.47 1.09 -2.31
C ARG A 33 11.41 0.56 -0.88
N LEU A 34 10.61 1.20 -0.03
CA LEU A 34 10.41 0.79 1.37
C LEU A 34 9.93 -0.66 1.49
N VAL A 35 8.98 -1.11 0.65
CA VAL A 35 8.53 -2.52 0.63
C VAL A 35 9.66 -3.47 0.22
N THR A 36 10.60 -3.04 -0.63
CA THR A 36 11.75 -3.86 -1.03
C THR A 36 12.77 -3.96 0.10
N GLU A 37 13.00 -2.87 0.83
CA GLU A 37 13.93 -2.84 1.96
C GLU A 37 13.40 -3.59 3.17
N HIS A 38 12.09 -3.52 3.42
CA HIS A 38 11.44 -4.14 4.57
C HIS A 38 10.93 -5.55 4.31
N THR A 39 10.96 -6.05 3.08
CA THR A 39 10.49 -7.41 2.78
C THR A 39 11.29 -8.06 1.68
N ASN A 40 11.62 -9.35 1.86
CA ASN A 40 12.32 -10.16 0.87
C ASN A 40 11.40 -10.63 -0.29
N VAL A 41 10.50 -9.77 -0.77
CA VAL A 41 9.59 -10.11 -1.89
C VAL A 41 10.38 -10.11 -3.20
N ARG A 42 10.64 -11.32 -3.72
CA ARG A 42 11.33 -11.52 -5.00
C ARG A 42 10.48 -11.12 -6.20
N SER A 43 9.16 -11.26 -6.13
CA SER A 43 8.27 -11.00 -7.27
C SER A 43 7.86 -9.54 -7.40
N LYS A 44 8.19 -8.90 -8.54
CA LYS A 44 7.78 -7.53 -8.91
C LYS A 44 6.27 -7.31 -8.79
N VAL A 45 5.47 -8.28 -9.25
CA VAL A 45 4.00 -8.16 -9.25
C VAL A 45 3.43 -8.06 -7.83
N ILE A 46 3.95 -8.88 -6.90
CA ILE A 46 3.50 -8.89 -5.50
C ILE A 46 3.91 -7.58 -4.84
N ARG A 47 5.15 -7.14 -5.02
CA ARG A 47 5.66 -5.87 -4.50
C ARG A 47 4.80 -4.68 -4.94
N ASN A 48 4.48 -4.59 -6.24
CA ASN A 48 3.64 -3.53 -6.77
C ASN A 48 2.21 -3.57 -6.19
N ARG A 49 1.66 -4.77 -5.96
CA ARG A 49 0.34 -4.93 -5.34
C ARG A 49 0.32 -4.53 -3.86
N ILE A 50 1.39 -4.81 -3.12
CA ILE A 50 1.58 -4.40 -1.72
C ILE A 50 1.71 -2.88 -1.64
N ALA A 51 2.65 -2.28 -2.38
CA ALA A 51 2.83 -0.83 -2.42
C ALA A 51 1.54 -0.10 -2.83
N GLY A 52 0.83 -0.62 -3.83
CA GLY A 52 -0.47 -0.08 -4.25
C GLY A 52 -1.61 -0.27 -3.24
N TYR A 53 -1.49 -1.21 -2.29
CA TYR A 53 -2.45 -1.33 -1.18
C TYR A 53 -2.14 -0.32 -0.07
N ILE A 54 -0.85 -0.13 0.23
CA ILE A 54 -0.35 0.85 1.21
C ILE A 54 -0.73 2.28 0.79
N THR A 55 -0.42 2.69 -0.45
CA THR A 55 -0.80 4.01 -0.98
C THR A 55 -2.30 4.26 -0.88
N ARG A 56 -3.11 3.25 -1.20
CA ARG A 56 -4.58 3.36 -1.13
C ARG A 56 -5.10 3.49 0.30
N LYS A 57 -4.37 2.96 1.29
CA LYS A 57 -4.75 3.05 2.71
C LYS A 57 -4.32 4.38 3.33
N LYS A 58 -3.17 4.91 2.90
CA LYS A 58 -2.63 6.22 3.30
C LYS A 58 -3.30 7.39 2.60
N LYS A 59 -3.77 7.21 1.36
CA LYS A 59 -4.52 8.24 0.66
C LYS A 59 -5.77 8.55 1.47
N PRO A 60 -5.95 9.78 1.96
CA PRO A 60 -7.16 10.13 2.69
C PRO A 60 -8.34 9.78 1.79
N LYS A 61 -9.32 9.06 2.34
CA LYS A 61 -10.62 8.96 1.68
C LYS A 61 -11.11 10.40 1.58
N LYS A 62 -10.91 11.03 0.42
CA LYS A 62 -11.60 12.27 0.07
C LYS A 62 -13.06 11.96 0.38
N ARG A 63 -13.56 12.51 1.49
CA ARG A 63 -14.97 12.41 1.83
C ARG A 63 -15.67 12.94 0.60
N ARG A 64 -16.43 12.08 -0.05
CA ARG A 64 -17.19 12.38 -1.26
C ARG A 64 -18.29 13.34 -0.77
N GLY A 65 -17.94 14.62 -0.62
CA GLY A 65 -18.71 15.60 0.16
C GLY A 65 -18.04 16.96 0.45
N GLU A 66 -16.73 17.17 0.20
CA GLU A 66 -16.17 18.54 0.20
C GLU A 66 -16.06 19.03 -1.25
N VAL A 67 -17.16 19.62 -1.70
CA VAL A 67 -17.15 20.68 -2.72
C VAL A 67 -16.68 21.94 -1.97
N ASN A 68 -15.48 22.42 -2.27
CA ASN A 68 -15.00 23.69 -1.76
C ASN A 68 -15.12 24.70 -2.91
N VAL A 69 -16.13 25.58 -2.77
CA VAL A 69 -16.44 26.85 -3.48
C VAL A 69 -16.06 26.95 -4.94
#